data_AF-A0A4U0WJJ6-F1
#
_entry.id   AF-A0A4U0WJJ6-F1
#
_cell.length_a   1.000
_cell.length_b   1.000
_cell.length_c   1.000
_cell.angle_alpha   90.00
_cell.angle_beta   90.00
_cell.angle_gamma   90.00
#
_symmetry.space_group_name_H-M   'P 1'
#
loop_
_entity.id
_entity.type
_entity.pdbx_description
1 polymer ?
#
loop_
_entity_poly.entity_id
_entity_poly.type
_entity_poly.pdbx_seq_one_letter_code
_entity_poly.pdbx_strand_id
1 'polypeptide(L)'
;DHITTLTSSTRMRIRSAENLTSLIFNTVAAKQNESVRQLTVVSIFFLPLTFLTGYFGMNFDPMPIVQEHSDAFFWWIASPVMGMTLAILMTKPALRKIAEWTHRP
;
A
#
# COMPACT_ATOMS: atom_id res chain seq x y z
N ASP A 1 -3.83 -50.88 26.15
CA ASP A 1 -4.84 -50.02 25.48
C ASP A 1 -4.92 -48.58 26.00
N HIS A 2 -4.74 -48.31 27.30
CA HIS A 2 -4.80 -46.91 27.79
C HIS A 2 -3.61 -46.02 27.39
N ILE A 3 -2.38 -46.55 27.36
CA ILE A 3 -1.17 -45.79 26.98
C ILE A 3 -1.24 -45.32 25.51
N THR A 4 -1.78 -46.16 24.63
CA THR A 4 -1.92 -45.83 23.19
C THR A 4 -3.04 -44.81 22.96
N THR A 5 -4.13 -44.91 23.73
CA THR A 5 -5.24 -43.93 23.71
C THR A 5 -4.82 -42.57 24.27
N LEU A 6 -3.98 -42.55 25.31
CA LEU A 6 -3.41 -41.33 25.86
C LEU A 6 -2.42 -40.69 24.87
N THR A 7 -1.61 -41.51 24.21
CA THR A 7 -0.65 -41.07 23.19
C THR A 7 -1.36 -40.47 21.98
N SER A 8 -2.45 -41.08 21.49
CA SER A 8 -3.24 -40.53 20.39
C SER A 8 -3.92 -39.21 20.77
N SER A 9 -4.43 -39.10 22.00
CA SER A 9 -5.01 -37.86 22.55
C SER A 9 -3.98 -36.72 22.60
N THR A 10 -2.77 -36.98 23.08
CA THR A 10 -1.68 -35.99 23.08
C THR A 10 -1.26 -35.60 21.67
N ARG A 11 -1.18 -36.56 20.75
CA ARG A 11 -0.86 -36.30 19.34
C ARG A 11 -1.92 -35.45 18.64
N MET A 12 -3.19 -35.60 19.02
CA MET A 12 -4.27 -34.77 18.51
C MET A 12 -4.20 -33.34 19.04
N ARG A 13 -3.80 -33.15 20.32
CA ARG A 13 -3.55 -31.83 20.90
C ARG A 13 -2.36 -31.13 20.22
N ILE A 14 -1.28 -31.86 19.93
CA ILE A 14 -0.12 -31.34 19.20
C ILE A 14 -0.54 -30.85 17.81
N ARG A 15 -1.25 -31.68 17.04
CA ARG A 15 -1.78 -31.26 15.72
C ARG A 15 -2.69 -30.04 15.79
N SER A 16 -3.52 -29.96 16.83
CA SER A 16 -4.39 -28.79 17.02
C SER A 16 -3.55 -27.53 17.33
N ALA A 17 -2.50 -27.66 18.14
CA ALA A 17 -1.58 -26.56 18.44
C ALA A 17 -0.78 -26.11 17.21
N GLU A 18 -0.34 -27.04 16.36
CA GLU A 18 0.31 -26.75 15.07
C GLU A 18 -0.64 -25.97 14.15
N ASN A 19 -1.88 -26.44 14.01
CA ASN A 19 -2.91 -25.75 13.20
C ASN A 19 -3.21 -24.34 13.71
N LEU A 20 -3.35 -24.17 15.04
CA LEU A 20 -3.56 -22.86 15.66
C LEU A 20 -2.36 -21.93 15.43
N THR A 21 -1.15 -22.45 15.51
CA THR A 21 0.07 -21.68 15.23
C THR A 21 0.08 -21.20 13.79
N SER A 22 -0.25 -22.07 12.83
CA SER A 22 -0.40 -21.68 11.42
C SER A 22 -1.48 -20.63 11.20
N LEU A 23 -2.62 -20.74 11.90
CA LEU A 23 -3.70 -19.76 11.85
C LEU A 23 -3.27 -18.40 12.43
N ILE A 24 -2.51 -18.39 13.52
CA ILE A 24 -1.95 -17.19 14.12
C ILE A 24 -1.01 -16.51 13.13
N PHE A 25 -0.05 -17.25 12.55
CA PHE A 25 0.86 -16.68 11.57
C PHE A 25 0.13 -16.12 10.35
N ASN A 26 -0.89 -16.82 9.84
CA ASN A 26 -1.73 -16.31 8.76
C ASN A 26 -2.44 -15.02 9.15
N THR A 27 -3.02 -14.98 10.36
CA THR A 27 -3.71 -13.78 10.88
C THR A 27 -2.75 -12.61 11.05
N VAL A 28 -1.54 -12.85 11.58
CA VAL A 28 -0.50 -11.84 11.73
C VAL A 28 -0.06 -11.31 10.37
N ALA A 29 0.19 -12.18 9.39
CA ALA A 29 0.52 -11.79 8.03
C ALA A 29 -0.60 -10.97 7.38
N ALA A 30 -1.87 -11.35 7.58
CA ALA A 30 -3.03 -10.61 7.10
C ALA A 30 -3.12 -9.21 7.73
N LYS A 31 -2.89 -9.10 9.04
CA LYS A 31 -2.84 -7.80 9.74
C LYS A 31 -1.67 -6.93 9.28
N GLN A 32 -0.50 -7.53 9.08
CA GLN A 32 0.67 -6.81 8.56
C GLN A 32 0.43 -6.28 7.15
N ASN A 33 -0.21 -7.08 6.29
CA ASN A 33 -0.59 -6.66 4.94
C ASN A 33 -1.54 -5.45 4.98
N GLU A 34 -2.51 -5.45 5.91
CA GLU A 34 -3.39 -4.30 6.11
C GLU A 34 -2.64 -3.07 6.64
N SER A 35 -1.71 -3.23 7.60
CA SER A 35 -0.89 -2.12 8.09
C SER A 35 -0.01 -1.50 6.99
N VAL A 36 0.64 -2.32 6.16
CA VAL A 36 1.43 -1.84 5.02
C VAL A 36 0.54 -1.15 4.00
N ARG A 37 -0.67 -1.66 3.78
CA ARG A 37 -1.67 -1.03 2.92
C ARG A 37 -2.08 0.34 3.45
N GLN A 38 -2.32 0.48 4.75
CA GLN A 38 -2.63 1.77 5.36
C GLN A 38 -1.48 2.77 5.20
N LEU A 39 -0.25 2.36 5.50
CA LEU A 39 0.94 3.20 5.30
C LEU A 39 1.09 3.62 3.84
N THR A 40 0.86 2.70 2.90
CA THR A 40 0.91 3.00 1.46
C THR A 40 -0.15 4.03 1.09
N VAL A 41 -1.39 3.90 1.59
CA VAL A 41 -2.45 4.90 1.38
C VAL A 41 -2.01 6.29 1.83
N VAL A 42 -1.39 6.39 3.01
CA VAL A 42 -0.84 7.66 3.50
C VAL A 42 0.28 8.16 2.58
N SER A 43 1.26 7.32 2.22
CA SER A 43 2.36 7.69 1.34
C SER A 43 1.91 8.18 -0.04
N ILE A 44 0.80 7.65 -0.59
CA ILE A 44 0.22 8.09 -1.86
C ILE A 44 -0.15 9.57 -1.84
N PHE A 45 -0.65 10.08 -0.70
CA PHE A 45 -0.95 11.50 -0.55
C PHE A 45 0.31 12.33 -0.34
N PHE A 46 1.23 11.85 0.49
CA PHE A 46 2.43 12.61 0.86
C PHE A 46 3.50 12.65 -0.25
N LEU A 47 3.57 11.67 -1.14
CA LEU A 47 4.57 11.62 -2.21
C LEU A 47 4.46 12.78 -3.22
N PRO A 48 3.30 13.09 -3.82
CA PRO A 48 3.16 14.25 -4.70
C PRO A 48 3.34 15.57 -3.95
N LEU A 49 2.85 15.65 -2.70
CA LEU A 49 3.03 16.83 -1.85
C LEU A 49 4.52 17.07 -1.56
N THR A 50 5.27 16.03 -1.21
CA THR A 50 6.71 16.10 -0.91
C THR A 50 7.52 16.44 -2.16
N PHE A 51 7.13 15.91 -3.33
CA PHE A 51 7.76 16.29 -4.60
C PHE A 51 7.56 17.78 -4.90
N LEU A 52 6.33 18.29 -4.68
CA LEU A 52 5.99 19.68 -4.90
C LEU A 52 6.77 20.59 -3.94
N THR A 53 6.76 20.28 -2.64
CA THR A 53 7.51 21.06 -1.64
C THR A 53 9.01 20.95 -1.83
N GLY A 54 9.53 19.82 -2.32
CA GLY A 54 10.93 19.66 -2.70
C GLY A 54 11.32 20.53 -3.89
N TYR A 55 10.50 20.59 -4.94
CA TYR A 55 10.72 21.42 -6.12
C TYR A 55 10.73 22.93 -5.78
N PHE A 56 9.76 23.38 -4.97
CA PHE A 56 9.65 24.79 -4.56
C PHE A 56 10.52 25.17 -3.36
N GLY A 57 11.02 24.19 -2.60
CA GLY A 57 11.89 24.40 -1.44
C GLY A 57 13.38 24.51 -1.78
N MET A 58 13.75 24.41 -3.06
CA MET A 58 15.13 24.63 -3.48
C MET A 58 15.48 26.13 -3.40
N ASN A 59 16.58 26.48 -2.74
CA ASN A 59 17.06 27.87 -2.58
C ASN A 59 17.64 28.42 -3.90
N PHE A 60 16.82 28.63 -4.93
CA PHE A 60 17.25 29.30 -6.17
C PHE A 60 16.64 30.70 -6.26
N ASP A 61 17.50 31.69 -6.24
CA ASP A 61 17.18 33.08 -6.56
C ASP A 61 17.53 33.35 -8.04
N PRO A 62 16.74 34.08 -8.84
CA PRO A 62 15.33 34.39 -8.68
C PRO A 62 14.47 33.31 -9.35
N MET A 63 13.53 32.71 -8.63
CA MET A 63 12.50 31.86 -9.25
C MET A 63 11.54 32.75 -10.06
N PRO A 64 11.55 32.70 -11.41
CA PRO A 64 10.66 33.53 -12.24
C PRO A 64 9.18 33.21 -12.02
N ILE A 65 8.89 32.03 -11.45
CA ILE A 65 7.54 31.51 -11.19
C ILE A 65 6.85 32.25 -10.03
N VAL A 66 7.60 32.79 -9.05
CA VAL A 66 7.02 33.47 -7.87
C VAL A 66 6.84 34.98 -8.07
N GLN A 67 7.66 35.62 -8.90
CA GLN A 67 7.65 37.09 -9.03
C GLN A 67 6.61 37.64 -10.03
N GLU A 68 6.17 36.85 -11.03
CA GLU A 68 5.26 37.34 -12.09
C GLU A 68 3.84 36.76 -12.02
N HIS A 69 3.25 36.59 -10.83
CA HIS A 69 1.85 36.12 -10.70
C HIS A 69 1.55 34.80 -11.44
N SER A 70 2.47 33.83 -11.36
CA SER A 70 2.38 32.56 -12.09
C SER A 70 1.65 31.46 -11.32
N ASP A 71 0.55 31.79 -10.63
CA ASP A 71 -0.32 30.79 -9.99
C ASP A 71 -0.82 29.79 -11.05
N ALA A 72 -1.05 30.26 -12.29
CA ALA A 72 -1.45 29.41 -13.41
C ALA A 72 -0.41 28.33 -13.75
N PHE A 73 0.90 28.64 -13.70
CA PHE A 73 1.96 27.68 -14.01
C PHE A 73 2.14 26.67 -12.87
N PHE A 74 1.95 27.12 -11.61
CA PHE A 74 1.87 26.23 -10.45
C PHE A 74 0.76 25.18 -10.62
N TRP A 75 -0.47 25.60 -10.90
CA TRP A 75 -1.59 24.68 -11.11
C TRP A 75 -1.41 23.81 -12.36
N TRP A 76 -0.75 24.31 -13.41
CA TRP A 76 -0.45 23.56 -14.64
C TRP A 76 0.55 22.43 -14.42
N ILE A 77 1.53 22.57 -13.51
CA ILE A 77 2.47 21.47 -13.15
C ILE A 77 1.88 20.58 -12.04
N ALA A 78 1.22 21.17 -11.04
CA ALA A 78 0.68 20.43 -9.90
C ALA A 78 -0.44 19.47 -10.31
N SER A 79 -1.34 19.88 -11.21
CA SER A 79 -2.47 19.07 -11.68
C SER A 79 -2.04 17.77 -12.38
N PRO A 80 -1.14 17.76 -13.39
CA PRO A 80 -0.69 16.53 -14.02
C PRO A 80 0.19 15.67 -13.09
N VAL A 81 0.97 16.26 -12.18
CA VAL A 81 1.75 15.48 -11.20
C VAL A 81 0.83 14.74 -10.23
N MET A 82 -0.20 15.40 -9.70
CA MET A 82 -1.26 14.79 -8.87
C MET A 82 -2.03 13.73 -9.67
N GLY A 83 -2.44 14.05 -10.90
CA GLY A 83 -3.17 13.14 -11.77
C GLY A 83 -2.35 11.89 -12.12
N MET A 84 -1.07 12.05 -12.43
CA MET A 84 -0.16 10.96 -12.80
C MET A 84 0.18 10.08 -11.61
N THR A 85 0.49 10.65 -10.43
CA THR A 85 0.72 9.85 -9.21
C THR A 85 -0.52 9.06 -8.82
N LEU A 86 -1.71 9.67 -8.84
CA LEU A 86 -2.97 8.99 -8.58
C LEU A 86 -3.28 7.93 -9.64
N ALA A 87 -3.02 8.18 -10.93
CA ALA A 87 -3.25 7.23 -12.02
C ALA A 87 -2.31 6.01 -11.96
N ILE A 88 -1.02 6.21 -11.67
CA ILE A 88 -0.02 5.14 -11.49
C ILE A 88 -0.36 4.26 -10.27
N LEU A 89 -0.97 4.86 -9.25
CA LEU A 89 -1.40 4.14 -8.04
C LEU A 89 -2.76 3.47 -8.16
N MET A 90 -3.69 4.05 -8.93
CA MET A 90 -4.95 3.42 -9.32
C MET A 90 -4.70 2.25 -10.28
N THR A 91 -3.69 2.32 -11.15
CA THR A 91 -3.39 1.23 -12.09
C THR A 91 -2.89 -0.04 -11.41
N LYS A 92 -2.21 -0.03 -10.26
CA LYS A 92 -1.81 -1.30 -9.60
C LYS A 92 -2.98 -2.18 -9.09
N PRO A 93 -4.02 -1.63 -8.42
CA PRO A 93 -5.25 -2.37 -8.10
C PRO A 93 -6.25 -2.45 -9.26
N ALA A 94 -6.30 -1.45 -10.16
CA ALA A 94 -7.20 -1.45 -11.31
C ALA A 94 -6.72 -2.38 -12.43
N LEU A 95 -5.42 -2.53 -12.70
CA LEU A 95 -4.90 -3.52 -13.64
C LEU A 95 -5.23 -4.95 -13.19
N ARG A 96 -5.22 -5.19 -11.86
CA ARG A 96 -5.59 -6.48 -11.29
C ARG A 96 -7.10 -6.74 -11.43
N LYS A 97 -7.94 -5.73 -11.16
CA LYS A 97 -9.39 -5.81 -11.45
C LYS A 97 -9.68 -5.94 -12.95
N ILE A 98 -9.01 -5.20 -13.82
CA ILE A 98 -9.22 -5.23 -15.28
C ILE A 98 -8.76 -6.57 -15.85
N ALA A 99 -7.64 -7.13 -15.39
CA ALA A 99 -7.18 -8.47 -15.74
C ALA A 99 -8.14 -9.58 -15.27
N GLU A 100 -8.82 -9.39 -14.13
CA GLU A 100 -9.88 -10.29 -13.66
C GLU A 100 -11.17 -10.18 -14.52
N TRP A 101 -11.44 -9.01 -15.12
CA TRP A 101 -12.60 -8.81 -16.00
C TRP A 101 -12.36 -9.30 -17.44
N THR A 102 -11.12 -9.29 -17.94
CA THR A 102 -10.81 -9.77 -19.31
C THR A 102 -10.74 -11.29 -19.44
N HIS A 103 -10.74 -12.06 -18.34
CA HIS A 103 -10.74 -13.53 -18.35
C HIS A 103 -12.10 -14.18 -18.06
N ARG A 104 -13.19 -13.41 -17.95
CA ARG A 104 -14.54 -13.98 -17.87
C ARG A 104 -15.18 -13.93 -19.28
N PRO A 105 -15.40 -15.08 -19.93
CA PRO A 105 -16.05 -15.14 -21.23
C PRO A 105 -17.51 -14.67 -21.15
#